data_AF-Q9KC55-F1
#
_entry.id   AF-Q9KC55-F1
#
_cell.length_a   1.000
_cell.length_b   1.000
_cell.length_c   1.000
_cell.angle_alpha   90.00
_cell.angle_beta   90.00
_cell.angle_gamma   90.00
#
_symmetry.space_group_name_H-M   'P 1'
#
loop_
_entity.id
_entity.type
_entity.pdbx_description
1 polymer ?
#
loop_
_entity_poly.entity_id
_entity_poly.type
_entity_poly.pdbx_seq_one_letter_code
_entity_poly.pdbx_strand_id
1 'polypeptide(L)' 'MDKEHILDRLQKEGLDDVIELLEDAEKGELEELELVESLGLLRDEHLNKEVLTLLQSLGVELIYVKDEDE' A
#
# COMPACT_ATOMS: atom_id res chain seq x y z
N MET A 1 -6.15 12.42 0.68
CA MET A 1 -5.95 13.01 -0.67
C MET A 1 -6.80 12.28 -1.69
N ASP A 2 -6.91 12.80 -2.91
CA ASP A 2 -7.40 12.05 -4.07
C ASP A 2 -6.34 11.06 -4.58
N LYS A 3 -6.78 9.95 -5.17
CA LYS A 3 -5.91 8.88 -5.72
C LYS A 3 -4.81 9.43 -6.65
N GLU A 4 -5.16 10.36 -7.53
CA GLU A 4 -4.21 10.95 -8.48
C GLU A 4 -3.03 11.66 -7.80
N HIS A 5 -3.27 12.28 -6.63
CA HIS A 5 -2.23 12.90 -5.84
C HIS A 5 -1.30 11.87 -5.18
N ILE A 6 -1.84 10.71 -4.77
CA ILE A 6 -1.06 9.61 -4.20
C ILE A 6 -0.15 9.02 -5.29
N LEU A 7 -0.70 8.74 -6.48
CA LEU A 7 0.06 8.18 -7.60
C LEU A 7 1.19 9.10 -8.08
N ASP A 8 0.93 10.41 -8.21
CA ASP A 8 1.96 11.39 -8.59
C ASP A 8 3.12 11.41 -7.57
N ARG A 9 2.79 11.28 -6.28
CA ARG A 9 3.82 11.23 -5.23
C ARG A 9 4.62 9.93 -5.28
N LEU A 10 3.96 8.79 -5.42
CA LEU A 10 4.63 7.48 -5.56
C LEU A 10 5.57 7.49 -6.77
N GLN A 11 5.13 8.02 -7.91
CA GLN A 11 5.94 8.11 -9.12
C GLN A 11 7.17 9.02 -8.93
N LYS A 12 7.02 10.15 -8.23
CA LYS A 12 8.14 11.05 -7.92
C LYS A 12 9.17 10.42 -6.98
N GLU A 13 8.71 9.57 -6.07
CA GLU A 13 9.57 8.85 -5.13
C GLU A 13 10.13 7.55 -5.72
N GLY A 14 9.76 7.19 -6.97
CA GLY A 14 10.23 5.98 -7.66
C GLY A 14 9.72 4.70 -7.02
N LEU A 15 8.50 4.75 -6.45
CA LEU A 15 7.85 3.64 -5.75
C LEU A 15 6.97 2.84 -6.71
N ASP A 16 7.55 2.42 -7.84
CA ASP A 16 6.83 1.72 -8.91
C ASP A 16 6.17 0.43 -8.41
N ASP A 17 6.82 -0.33 -7.51
CA ASP A 17 6.25 -1.54 -6.89
C ASP A 17 4.91 -1.25 -6.18
N VAL A 18 4.79 -0.09 -5.53
CA VAL A 18 3.56 0.31 -4.82
C VAL A 18 2.49 0.79 -5.79
N ILE A 19 2.90 1.37 -6.92
CA ILE A 19 1.97 1.72 -7.99
C ILE A 19 1.36 0.45 -8.58
N GLU A 20 2.17 -0.57 -8.86
CA GLU A 20 1.68 -1.87 -9.36
C GLU A 20 0.69 -2.51 -8.37
N LEU A 21 1.00 -2.52 -7.07
CA LEU A 21 0.06 -3.02 -6.04
C LEU A 21 -1.31 -2.31 -6.07
N LEU A 22 -1.32 -0.99 -6.28
CA LEU A 22 -2.56 -0.23 -6.40
C LEU A 22 -3.33 -0.58 -7.68
N GLU A 23 -2.63 -0.75 -8.80
CA GLU A 23 -3.25 -1.14 -10.07
C GLU A 23 -3.83 -2.55 -10.01
N ASP A 24 -3.15 -3.48 -9.36
CA ASP A 24 -3.62 -4.85 -9.17
C ASP A 24 -4.82 -4.91 -8.23
N ALA A 25 -4.81 -4.12 -7.15
CA ALA A 25 -5.98 -3.92 -6.29
C ALA A 25 -7.19 -3.37 -7.05
N GLU A 26 -6.98 -2.39 -7.93
CA GLU A 26 -8.07 -1.81 -8.74
C GLU A 26 -8.67 -2.79 -9.74
N LYS A 27 -7.86 -3.69 -10.29
CA LYS A 27 -8.34 -4.76 -11.18
C LYS A 27 -9.00 -5.90 -10.40
N GLY A 28 -8.92 -5.89 -9.06
CA GLY A 28 -9.34 -6.99 -8.20
C GLY A 28 -8.42 -8.20 -8.29
N GLU A 29 -7.16 -8.00 -8.71
CA GLU A 29 -6.12 -9.03 -8.78
C GLU A 29 -5.31 -9.12 -7.46
N LEU A 30 -5.45 -8.13 -6.58
CA LEU A 30 -4.93 -8.13 -5.22
C LEU A 30 -6.09 -8.18 -4.22
N GLU A 31 -6.23 -9.30 -3.50
CA GLU A 31 -7.27 -9.49 -2.48
C GLU A 31 -6.74 -9.26 -1.07
N GLU A 32 -5.48 -9.62 -0.81
CA GLU A 32 -4.87 -9.59 0.51
C GLU A 32 -3.45 -9.02 0.41
N LEU A 33 -3.05 -8.20 1.39
CA LEU A 33 -1.70 -7.66 1.51
C LEU A 33 -1.16 -7.89 2.91
N GLU A 34 -0.13 -8.72 3.01
CA GLU A 34 0.59 -8.99 4.25
C GLU A 34 1.66 -7.92 4.50
N LEU A 35 1.64 -7.35 5.71
CA LEU A 35 2.48 -6.23 6.12
C LEU A 35 3.06 -6.54 7.49
N VAL A 36 4.33 -6.20 7.71
CA VAL A 36 4.90 -6.23 9.06
C VAL A 36 4.40 -5.01 9.84
N GLU A 37 3.79 -5.22 11.02
CA GLU A 37 3.18 -4.14 11.83
C GLU A 37 4.16 -3.02 12.19
N SER A 38 5.45 -3.37 12.36
CA SER A 38 6.53 -2.45 12.73
C SER A 38 7.04 -1.57 11.56
N LEU A 39 6.91 -2.05 10.31
CA LEU A 39 7.50 -1.43 9.12
C LEU A 39 6.47 -0.79 8.19
N GLY A 40 5.27 -1.36 8.09
CA GLY A 40 4.26 -0.95 7.11
C GLY A 40 4.70 -1.25 5.66
N LEU A 41 4.11 -0.53 4.70
CA LEU A 41 4.43 -0.65 3.27
C LEU A 41 5.50 0.38 2.85
N LEU A 42 5.44 1.59 3.41
CA LEU A 42 6.31 2.71 3.05
C LEU A 42 6.95 3.35 4.28
N ARG A 43 8.17 3.86 4.11
CA ARG A 43 8.92 4.57 5.16
C ARG A 43 8.30 5.91 5.55
N ASP A 44 7.71 6.63 4.60
CA ASP A 44 6.97 7.87 4.90
C ASP A 44 5.62 7.48 5.53
N GLU A 45 5.46 7.71 6.83
CA GLU A 45 4.29 7.29 7.60
C GLU A 45 2.97 7.88 7.07
N HIS A 46 3.01 9.09 6.51
CA HIS A 46 1.81 9.74 5.98
C HIS A 46 1.39 9.10 4.66
N LEU A 47 2.34 8.95 3.72
CA LEU A 47 2.10 8.31 2.43
C LEU A 47 1.73 6.84 2.61
N ASN A 48 2.41 6.14 3.52
CA ASN A 48 2.08 4.77 3.92
C ASN A 48 0.61 4.65 4.30
N LYS A 49 0.15 5.49 5.23
CA LYS A 49 -1.24 5.45 5.69
C LYS A 49 -2.23 5.76 4.58
N GLU A 50 -1.92 6.73 3.72
CA GLU A 50 -2.80 7.09 2.60
C GLU A 50 -2.91 5.95 1.57
N VAL A 51 -1.80 5.29 1.24
CA VAL A 51 -1.77 4.14 0.33
C VAL A 51 -2.51 2.95 0.92
N LEU A 52 -2.26 2.60 2.18
CA LEU A 52 -2.95 1.51 2.87
C LEU A 52 -4.46 1.75 2.94
N THR A 53 -4.88 2.99 3.20
CA THR A 53 -6.30 3.37 3.19
C THR A 53 -6.91 3.21 1.80
N LEU A 54 -6.17 3.59 0.75
CA LEU A 54 -6.60 3.42 -0.63
C LEU A 54 -6.77 1.94 -0.99
N LEU A 55 -5.78 1.10 -0.67
CA LEU A 55 -5.84 -0.35 -0.89
C LEU A 55 -7.07 -0.98 -0.21
N GLN A 56 -7.34 -0.63 1.05
CA GLN A 56 -8.55 -1.09 1.75
C GLN A 56 -9.84 -0.63 1.06
N SER A 57 -9.87 0.60 0.54
CA SER A 57 -11.04 1.10 -0.19
C SER A 57 -11.27 0.40 -1.52
N LEU A 58 -10.22 -0.18 -2.11
CA LEU A 58 -10.25 -1.01 -3.31
C LEU A 58 -10.64 -2.46 -3.03
N GLY A 59 -10.79 -2.85 -1.76
CA GLY A 59 -11.20 -4.19 -1.36
C GLY A 59 -10.08 -5.11 -0.90
N VAL A 60 -8.85 -4.58 -0.76
CA VAL A 60 -7.71 -5.34 -0.25
C VAL A 60 -7.79 -5.50 1.27
N GLU A 61 -7.67 -6.72 1.77
CA GLU A 61 -7.53 -7.01 3.19
C GLU A 61 -6.07 -6.81 3.65
N LEU A 62 -5.85 -5.97 4.66
CA LEU A 62 -4.50 -5.75 5.21
C LEU A 62 -4.27 -6.70 6.38
N ILE A 63 -3.29 -7.59 6.24
CA ILE A 63 -2.93 -8.60 7.24
C ILE A 63 -1.63 -8.14 7.91
N TYR A 64 -1.73 -7.76 9.19
CA TYR A 64 -0.56 -7.36 9.97
C TYR A 64 0.09 -8.57 10.63
N VAL A 65 1.29 -8.91 10.18
CA VAL A 65 2.13 -9.94 10.79
C VAL A 65 3.10 -9.30 11.77
N LYS A 66 3.37 -10.01 12.87
CA LYS A 66 4.43 -9.63 13.79
C LYS A 66 5.76 -10.04 13.20
N ASP A 67 6.79 -9.23 13.44
CA ASP A 67 8.20 -9.49 13.12
C ASP A 67 8.80 -10.72 13.87
N GLU A 68 7.98 -11.66 14.33
CA GLU A 68 8.35 -12.73 15.27
C GLU A 68 8.49 -14.12 14.60
N ASP A 69 8.86 -14.18 13.32
CA ASP A 69 9.35 -15.42 12.68
C ASP A 69 10.68 -15.16 11.94
N GLU A 70 11.76 -15.19 12.74
CA GLU A 70 13.22 -15.39 12.48
C GLU A 70 13.91 -14.79 11.24
#